data_AF-B7QZN9-F1
#
_entry.id   AF-B7QZN9-F1
#
_cell.length_a   1.000
_cell.length_b   1.000
_cell.length_c   1.000
_cell.angle_alpha   90.00
_cell.angle_beta   90.00
_cell.angle_gamma   90.00
#
_symmetry.space_group_name_H-M   'P 1'
#
loop_
_entity.id
_entity.type
_entity.pdbx_description
1 polymer ?
#
loop_
_entity_poly.entity_id
_entity_poly.type
_entity_poly.pdbx_seq_one_letter_code
_entity_poly.pdbx_strand_id
1 'polypeptide(L)' 'MKTIAVDESTWKKIKMLKDRLDARSYDEVLQRLIEVWHLVELDKKVDDIIVSEDEAETLLNVLKKKKGS' A
#
# COMPACT_ATOMS: atom_id res chain seq x y z
N MET A 1 -10.26 1.71 -19.93
CA MET A 1 -9.80 0.45 -19.30
C MET A 1 -8.60 -0.07 -20.07
N LYS A 2 -7.53 -0.45 -19.38
CA LYS A 2 -6.42 -1.20 -19.98
C LYS A 2 -6.60 -2.67 -19.57
N THR A 3 -6.54 -3.59 -20.52
CA THR A 3 -6.70 -5.01 -20.27
C THR A 3 -5.34 -5.62 -19.92
N ILE A 4 -5.31 -6.45 -18.87
CA ILE A 4 -4.15 -7.26 -18.52
C ILE A 4 -4.50 -8.74 -18.70
N ALA A 5 -3.61 -9.48 -19.35
CA ALA A 5 -3.72 -10.93 -19.43
C ALA A 5 -3.09 -11.53 -18.18
N VAL A 6 -3.82 -12.44 -17.53
CA VAL A 6 -3.34 -13.21 -16.37
C VAL A 6 -3.58 -14.67 -16.63
N ASP A 7 -2.72 -15.53 -16.09
CA ASP A 7 -2.93 -16.97 -16.15
C ASP A 7 -4.10 -17.41 -15.27
N GLU A 8 -4.62 -18.61 -15.54
CA GLU A 8 -5.78 -19.17 -14.84
C GLU A 8 -5.54 -19.30 -13.32
N SER A 9 -4.32 -19.57 -12.87
CA SER A 9 -4.01 -19.70 -11.45
C SER A 9 -4.07 -18.36 -10.74
N THR A 10 -3.53 -17.31 -11.37
CA THR A 10 -3.61 -15.93 -10.89
C THR A 10 -5.06 -15.46 -10.86
N TRP A 11 -5.83 -15.78 -11.90
CA TRP A 11 -7.24 -15.43 -11.98
C TRP A 11 -8.08 -16.03 -10.85
N LYS A 12 -7.85 -17.30 -10.51
CA LYS A 12 -8.51 -17.95 -9.36
C LYS A 12 -8.19 -17.26 -8.04
N LYS A 13 -6.92 -16.88 -7.82
CA LYS A 13 -6.51 -16.15 -6.61
C LYS A 13 -7.18 -14.77 -6.51
N ILE A 14 -7.27 -14.04 -7.62
CA ILE A 14 -7.95 -12.73 -7.67
C ILE A 14 -9.44 -12.87 -7.33
N LYS A 15 -10.12 -13.91 -7.85
CA LYS A 15 -11.52 -14.20 -7.49
C LYS A 15 -11.68 -14.47 -5.99
N MET A 16 -10.85 -15.33 -5.43
CA MET A 16 -10.88 -15.61 -3.99
C MET A 16 -10.64 -14.37 -3.14
N LEU A 17 -9.73 -13.49 -3.57
CA LEU A 17 -9.48 -12.22 -2.90
C LEU A 17 -10.68 -11.28 -2.98
N LYS A 18 -11.35 -11.20 -4.14
CA LYS A 18 -12.58 -10.40 -4.29
C LYS A 18 -13.64 -10.81 -3.28
N ASP A 19 -13.86 -12.11 -3.12
CA ASP A 19 -14.87 -12.64 -2.20
C ASP A 19 -14.48 -12.40 -0.73
N ARG A 20 -13.20 -12.58 -0.38
CA ARG A 20 -12.70 -12.34 0.99
C ARG A 20 -12.72 -10.85 1.39
N LEU A 21 -12.48 -9.95 0.43
CA LEU A 21 -12.42 -8.51 0.67
C LEU A 21 -13.78 -7.82 0.51
N ASP A 22 -14.82 -8.58 0.14
CA ASP A 22 -16.15 -8.09 -0.24
C ASP A 22 -16.06 -6.93 -1.26
N ALA A 23 -15.19 -7.09 -2.26
CA ALA A 23 -14.93 -6.06 -3.25
C ALA A 23 -15.97 -6.08 -4.37
N ARG A 24 -16.39 -4.89 -4.82
CA ARG A 24 -17.41 -4.69 -5.85
C ARG A 24 -16.89 -5.02 -7.24
N SER A 25 -15.60 -4.81 -7.49
CA SER A 25 -14.96 -5.10 -8.78
C SER A 25 -13.55 -5.69 -8.60
N TYR A 26 -13.02 -6.28 -9.66
CA TYR A 26 -11.62 -6.75 -9.68
C TYR A 26 -10.63 -5.58 -9.67
N ASP A 27 -11.01 -4.44 -10.24
CA ASP A 27 -10.19 -3.21 -10.17
C ASP A 27 -10.05 -2.74 -8.72
N GLU A 28 -11.13 -2.84 -7.92
CA GLU A 28 -11.08 -2.51 -6.49
C GLU A 28 -10.16 -3.46 -5.73
N VAL A 29 -10.17 -4.76 -6.07
CA VAL A 29 -9.21 -5.73 -5.50
C VAL A 29 -7.77 -5.31 -5.80
N LEU A 30 -7.49 -4.98 -7.07
CA LEU A 30 -6.15 -4.55 -7.48
C LEU A 30 -5.73 -3.25 -6.79
N GLN A 31 -6.62 -2.26 -6.68
CA GLN A 31 -6.35 -1.02 -5.96
C GLN A 31 -5.99 -1.28 -4.50
N ARG A 32 -6.79 -2.07 -3.79
CA ARG A 32 -6.49 -2.41 -2.38
C ARG A 32 -5.18 -3.17 -2.23
N LEU A 33 -4.85 -4.08 -3.15
CA LEU A 33 -3.57 -4.78 -3.14
C LEU A 33 -2.38 -3.81 -3.31
N ILE A 34 -2.52 -2.84 -4.22
CA ILE A 34 -1.49 -1.82 -4.45
C ILE A 34 -1.33 -0.92 -3.21
N GLU A 35 -2.44 -0.50 -2.60
CA GLU A 35 -2.42 0.31 -1.36
C GLU A 35 -1.72 -0.43 -0.22
N VAL A 36 -2.08 -1.69 0.02
CA VAL A 36 -1.43 -2.52 1.03
C VAL A 36 0.05 -2.71 0.74
N TRP A 37 0.42 -2.93 -0.53
CA TRP A 37 1.84 -3.04 -0.91
C TRP A 37 2.62 -1.76 -0.62
N HIS A 38 2.06 -0.59 -0.93
CA HIS A 38 2.69 0.69 -0.59
C HIS A 38 2.91 0.87 0.92
N LEU A 39 1.94 0.44 1.75
CA LEU A 39 2.08 0.49 3.20
C LEU A 39 3.20 -0.43 3.69
N VAL A 40 3.26 -1.66 3.19
CA VAL A 40 4.30 -2.63 3.57
C VAL A 40 5.70 -2.17 3.12
N GLU A 41 5.81 -1.58 1.92
CA GLU A 41 7.08 -1.03 1.45
C GLU A 41 7.52 0.20 2.24
N LEU A 42 6.56 1.03 2.70
CA LEU A 42 6.85 2.14 3.59
C LEU A 42 7.35 1.64 4.95
N ASP A 43 6.68 0.65 5.53
CA ASP A 43 7.03 0.04 6.81
C ASP A 43 8.47 -0.48 6.80
N LYS A 44 8.83 -1.29 5.80
CA LYS A 44 10.21 -1.78 5.61
C LYS A 44 11.25 -0.67 5.49
N LYS A 45 10.92 0.41 4.76
CA LYS A 45 11.84 1.54 4.58
C LYS A 45 12.02 2.35 5.86
N VAL A 46 10.99 2.39 6.71
CA VAL A 46 11.05 3.08 8.00
C VAL A 46 11.79 2.23 9.03
N ASP A 47 11.66 0.90 8.99
CA ASP A 47 12.38 -0.01 9.88
C ASP A 47 13.91 0.11 9.76
N ASP A 48 14.42 0.45 8.58
CA ASP A 48 15.86 0.66 8.34
C ASP A 48 16.35 2.05 8.79
N ILE A 49 15.45 2.96 9.20
CA ILE A 49 15.80 4.33 9.59
C ILE A 49 16.07 4.37 11.09
N ILE A 50 17.35 4.33 11.45
CA ILE A 50 17.82 4.69 12.79
C ILE A 50 18.11 6.19 12.79
N VAL A 51 17.32 6.96 13.54
CA VAL A 51 17.51 8.40 13.72
C VAL A 51 17.77 8.73 15.18
N SER A 52 18.60 9.75 15.40
CA SER A 52 18.76 10.34 16.74
C SER A 52 17.49 11.08 17.17
N GLU A 53 17.37 11.37 18.47
CA GLU A 53 16.20 12.05 19.04
C GLU A 53 15.98 13.44 18.41
N ASP A 54 17.07 14.18 18.18
CA ASP A 54 17.04 15.51 17.53
C ASP A 54 16.59 15.45 16.06
N GLU A 55 17.01 14.41 15.33
CA GLU A 55 16.61 14.18 13.94
C GLU A 55 15.16 13.73 13.84
N ALA A 56 14.68 12.91 14.79
CA ALA A 56 13.29 12.49 14.88
C ALA A 56 12.36 13.68 15.12
N GLU A 57 12.73 14.60 16.01
CA GLU A 57 11.96 15.81 16.29
C GLU A 57 11.85 16.72 15.06
N THR A 58 12.95 16.85 14.32
CA THR A 58 12.99 17.59 13.05
C THR A 58 12.09 16.94 11.98
N LEU A 59 12.16 15.62 11.81
CA LEU A 59 11.32 14.86 10.89
C LEU A 59 9.82 15.01 11.21
N LEU A 60 9.45 14.89 12.49
CA LEU A 60 8.07 15.06 12.95
C LEU A 60 7.53 16.46 12.64
N ASN A 61 8.36 17.49 12.80
CA ASN A 61 7.99 18.86 12.47
C ASN A 61 7.76 19.08 10.97
N VAL A 62 8.55 18.43 10.11
CA VAL A 62 8.35 18.46 8.65
C VAL A 62 7.07 17.72 8.25
N LEU A 63 6.81 16.54 8.83
CA LEU A 63 5.60 15.76 8.56
C LEU A 63 4.32 16.49 8.99
N LYS A 64 4.33 17.14 10.15
CA LYS A 64 3.20 17.96 10.63
C LYS A 64 2.88 19.12 9.70
N LYS A 65 3.90 19.81 9.16
CA LYS A 65 3.70 20.89 8.17
C LYS A 65 3.07 20.39 6.87
N LYS A 66 3.44 19.18 6.42
CA LYS A 66 2.89 18.58 5.19
C LYS A 66 1.44 18.11 5.32
N LYS A 67 0.98 17.73 6.52
CA LYS A 67 -0.40 17.31 6.78
C LYS A 67 -1.41 18.47 6.85
N GLY A 68 -0.92 19.71 6.94
CA GLY A 68 -1.74 20.93 7.06
C GLY A 68 -1.87 21.76 5.78
N SER A 69 -1.43 21.24 4.62
CA SER A 69 -1.61 21.87 3.29
C SER A 69 -2.59 21.10 2.43
#